data_AF-A0A818LDK1-F1
#
_entry.id   AF-A0A818LDK1-F1
#
_cell.length_a   1.000
_cell.length_b   1.000
_cell.length_c   1.000
_cell.angle_alpha   90.00
_cell.angle_beta   90.00
_cell.angle_gamma   90.00
#
_symmetry.space_group_name_H-M   'P 1'
#
loop_
_entity.id
_entity.type
_entity.pdbx_description
1 polymer ?
#
loop_
_entity_poly.entity_id
_entity_poly.type
_entity_poly.pdbx_seq_one_letter_code
_entity_poly.pdbx_strand_id
1 'polypeptide(L)'
;MSTSSGVVLPDGKIIATYGTYNFSYDVDRGMVGMQGVSFSIFDQQKSNLWIIESMSDGKIYTYDRDSKQCYKSTMPIHPITCIPDTATYVRSVTYGYGDKQIIGDTWLVKIDDAITYSTVSRDGLCVPLTGHSFLPNPAVTTAITTTDFVPKIIDPTIFDIPDECKNIV
;
A
#
# COMPACT_ATOMS: atom_id res chain seq x y z
N MET A 1 -2.05 5.44 -9.10
CA MET A 1 -1.95 5.49 -7.62
C MET A 1 -0.57 5.99 -7.22
N SER A 2 -0.49 6.96 -6.31
CA SER A 2 0.78 7.42 -5.71
C SER A 2 0.82 7.01 -4.25
N THR A 3 1.92 6.42 -3.81
CA THR A 3 2.16 6.04 -2.42
C THR A 3 3.40 6.76 -1.90
N SER A 4 3.36 7.25 -0.66
CA SER A 4 4.56 7.56 0.10
C SER A 4 4.68 6.57 1.23
N SER A 5 5.79 5.85 1.28
CA SER A 5 6.00 4.77 2.24
C SER A 5 7.42 4.83 2.74
N GLY A 6 7.63 4.54 4.02
CA GLY A 6 8.96 4.14 4.48
C GLY A 6 9.21 2.71 4.02
N VAL A 7 10.25 2.47 3.22
CA VAL A 7 10.72 1.09 2.94
C VAL A 7 11.74 0.74 4.02
N VAL A 8 11.49 -0.35 4.74
CA VAL A 8 12.49 -0.92 5.67
C VAL A 8 13.47 -1.75 4.85
N LEU A 9 14.72 -1.33 4.82
CA LEU A 9 15.81 -2.07 4.20
C LEU A 9 16.19 -3.31 5.03
N PRO A 10 16.89 -4.29 4.43
CA PRO A 10 17.40 -5.48 5.14
C PRO A 10 18.29 -5.17 6.36
N ASP A 11 18.93 -3.99 6.39
CA ASP A 11 19.73 -3.53 7.54
C ASP A 11 18.89 -2.84 8.64
N GLY A 12 17.56 -2.85 8.51
CA GLY A 12 16.62 -2.23 9.43
C GLY A 12 16.47 -0.72 9.26
N LYS A 13 17.16 -0.09 8.31
CA LYS A 13 16.98 1.35 8.05
C LYS A 13 15.67 1.60 7.33
N ILE A 14 14.94 2.61 7.79
CA ILE A 14 13.77 3.12 7.08
C ILE A 14 14.24 4.21 6.13
N ILE A 15 14.11 3.98 4.82
CA ILE A 15 14.28 5.03 3.82
C ILE A 15 12.91 5.63 3.55
N ALA A 16 12.81 6.95 3.71
CA ALA A 16 11.64 7.68 3.27
C ALA A 16 11.60 7.66 1.74
N THR A 17 10.59 7.00 1.17
CA THR A 17 10.37 6.96 -0.27
C THR A 17 9.01 7.52 -0.64
N TYR A 18 8.91 7.99 -1.87
CA TYR A 18 7.64 8.20 -2.54
C TYR A 18 7.67 7.49 -3.89
N GLY A 19 6.52 7.05 -4.38
CA GLY A 19 6.45 6.34 -5.63
C GLY A 19 5.07 6.37 -6.25
N THR A 20 5.02 5.94 -7.49
CA THR A 20 3.78 5.77 -8.25
C THR A 20 3.72 4.33 -8.69
N TYR A 21 2.63 3.66 -8.34
CA TYR A 21 2.44 2.24 -8.58
C TYR A 21 1.09 1.99 -9.24
N ASN A 22 1.08 0.98 -10.11
CA ASN A 22 -0.13 0.23 -10.42
C ASN A 22 -0.32 -0.77 -9.29
N PHE A 23 -1.50 -0.74 -8.68
CA PHE A 23 -1.83 -1.54 -7.51
C PHE A 23 -3.01 -2.44 -7.86
N SER A 24 -2.92 -3.71 -7.49
CA SER A 24 -4.01 -4.66 -7.56
C SER A 24 -4.16 -5.37 -6.23
N TYR A 25 -5.41 -5.61 -5.86
CA TYR A 25 -5.77 -6.26 -4.62
C TYR A 25 -6.73 -7.42 -4.94
N ASP A 26 -6.39 -8.62 -4.49
CA ASP A 26 -7.21 -9.82 -4.62
C ASP A 26 -7.59 -10.31 -3.22
N VAL A 27 -8.82 -10.01 -2.81
CA VAL A 27 -9.37 -10.39 -1.49
C VAL A 27 -9.37 -11.91 -1.34
N ASP A 28 -9.79 -12.62 -2.38
CA ASP A 28 -10.03 -14.07 -2.34
C ASP A 28 -8.70 -14.83 -2.23
N ARG A 29 -7.64 -14.32 -2.86
CA ARG A 29 -6.28 -14.87 -2.74
C ARG A 29 -5.51 -14.32 -1.54
N GLY A 30 -5.97 -13.23 -0.92
CA GLY A 30 -5.21 -12.52 0.11
C GLY A 30 -3.88 -11.99 -0.42
N MET A 31 -3.90 -11.35 -1.59
CA MET A 31 -2.69 -10.88 -2.29
C MET A 31 -2.79 -9.41 -2.64
N VAL A 32 -1.66 -8.71 -2.49
CA VAL A 32 -1.44 -7.35 -3.00
C VAL A 32 -0.31 -7.39 -4.01
N GLY A 33 -0.53 -6.80 -5.18
CA GLY A 33 0.48 -6.64 -6.21
C GLY A 33 0.69 -5.18 -6.53
N MET A 34 1.93 -4.72 -6.53
CA MET A 34 2.31 -3.35 -6.85
C MET A 34 3.46 -3.34 -7.84
N GLN A 35 3.32 -2.59 -8.94
CA GLN A 35 4.40 -2.37 -9.90
C GLN A 35 4.53 -0.90 -10.20
N GLY A 36 5.74 -0.36 -10.12
CA GLY A 36 5.91 1.07 -10.28
C GLY A 36 7.31 1.57 -10.07
N VAL A 37 7.39 2.87 -9.83
CA VAL A 37 8.64 3.59 -9.61
C VAL A 37 8.67 4.10 -8.19
N SER A 38 9.75 3.79 -7.48
CA SER A 38 10.09 4.35 -6.18
C SER A 38 11.20 5.39 -6.33
N PHE A 39 11.14 6.43 -5.51
CA PHE A 39 12.17 7.46 -5.37
C PHE A 39 12.58 7.56 -3.91
N SER A 40 13.87 7.40 -3.65
CA SER A 40 14.44 7.70 -2.34
C SER A 40 14.60 9.21 -2.17
N ILE A 41 14.12 9.74 -1.04
CA ILE A 41 14.16 11.18 -0.77
C ILE A 41 15.58 11.66 -0.49
N PHE A 42 16.46 10.80 0.03
CA PHE A 42 17.79 11.20 0.50
C PHE A 42 18.82 11.30 -0.61
N ASP A 43 18.85 10.33 -1.52
CA ASP A 43 19.85 10.24 -2.60
C ASP A 43 19.24 10.41 -4.00
N GLN A 44 17.92 10.64 -4.08
CA GLN A 44 17.17 10.78 -5.33
C GLN A 44 17.31 9.58 -6.27
N GLN A 45 17.73 8.42 -5.76
CA GLN A 45 17.79 7.22 -6.56
C GLN A 45 16.38 6.76 -6.91
N LYS A 46 16.23 6.39 -8.18
CA LYS A 46 15.01 5.82 -8.75
C LYS A 46 15.18 4.31 -8.87
N SER A 47 14.17 3.57 -8.45
CA SER A 47 14.11 2.11 -8.61
C SER A 47 12.78 1.69 -9.22
N ASN A 48 12.82 0.82 -10.23
CA ASN A 48 11.62 0.20 -10.80
C ASN A 48 11.28 -1.07 -9.98
N LEU A 49 10.29 -0.96 -9.09
CA LEU A 49 9.96 -2.02 -8.15
C LEU A 49 8.73 -2.80 -8.56
N TRP A 50 8.77 -4.10 -8.28
CA TRP A 50 7.61 -4.98 -8.23
C TRP A 50 7.51 -5.56 -6.82
N ILE A 51 6.47 -5.17 -6.09
CA ILE A 51 6.22 -5.58 -4.71
C ILE A 51 5.00 -6.51 -4.70
N ILE A 52 5.14 -7.68 -4.11
CA ILE A 52 4.05 -8.63 -3.87
C ILE A 52 3.92 -8.83 -2.37
N GLU A 53 2.74 -8.58 -1.82
CA GLU A 53 2.42 -8.89 -0.44
C GLU A 53 1.46 -10.08 -0.39
N SER A 54 1.86 -11.15 0.31
CA SER A 54 0.99 -12.31 0.53
C SER A 54 0.55 -12.36 1.99
N MET A 55 -0.76 -12.25 2.21
CA MET A 55 -1.34 -12.37 3.55
C MET A 55 -1.34 -13.81 4.03
N SER A 56 -1.30 -14.78 3.12
CA SER A 56 -1.32 -16.21 3.46
C SER A 56 -0.07 -16.68 4.20
N ASP A 57 1.09 -16.10 3.88
CA ASP A 57 2.37 -16.43 4.51
C ASP A 57 2.99 -15.25 5.29
N GLY A 58 2.32 -14.09 5.30
CA GLY A 58 2.74 -12.88 5.99
C GLY A 58 4.04 -12.29 5.44
N LYS A 59 4.31 -12.44 4.13
CA LYS A 59 5.54 -11.97 3.48
C LYS A 59 5.31 -10.85 2.49
N ILE A 60 6.35 -10.03 2.36
CA ILE A 60 6.50 -9.01 1.31
C ILE A 60 7.72 -9.40 0.47
N TYR A 61 7.50 -9.54 -0.83
CA TYR A 61 8.52 -9.80 -1.84
C TYR A 61 8.74 -8.53 -2.64
N THR A 62 9.95 -7.99 -2.64
CA THR A 62 10.30 -6.80 -3.41
C THR A 62 11.35 -7.17 -4.44
N TYR A 63 11.01 -7.04 -5.71
CA TYR A 63 11.90 -7.24 -6.85
C TYR A 63 12.25 -5.90 -7.48
N ASP A 64 13.54 -5.56 -7.46
CA ASP A 64 14.07 -4.45 -8.24
C ASP A 64 14.33 -4.91 -9.67
N ARG A 65 13.53 -4.39 -10.60
CA ARG A 65 13.57 -4.79 -12.01
C ARG A 65 14.82 -4.30 -12.73
N ASP A 66 15.49 -3.27 -12.21
CA ASP A 66 16.68 -2.68 -12.80
C ASP A 66 17.92 -3.47 -12.38
N SER A 67 18.10 -3.69 -11.07
CA SER A 67 19.24 -4.44 -10.53
C SER A 67 19.06 -5.96 -10.56
N LYS A 68 17.84 -6.45 -10.84
CA LYS A 68 17.45 -7.86 -10.76
C LYS A 68 17.61 -8.46 -9.36
N GLN A 69 17.64 -7.62 -8.34
CA GLN A 69 17.74 -8.06 -6.95
C GLN A 69 16.36 -8.28 -6.35
N CYS A 70 16.27 -9.32 -5.54
CA CYS A 70 15.07 -9.67 -4.81
C CYS A 70 15.31 -9.49 -3.32
N TYR A 71 14.27 -9.07 -2.61
CA TYR A 71 14.25 -8.90 -1.16
C TYR A 71 12.99 -9.55 -0.61
N LYS A 72 13.11 -10.14 0.56
CA LYS A 72 12.01 -10.77 1.27
C LYS A 72 11.97 -10.23 2.70
N SER A 73 10.81 -9.78 3.14
CA SER A 73 10.60 -9.32 4.51
C SER A 73 9.29 -9.87 5.07
N THR A 74 9.16 -9.81 6.39
CA THR A 74 7.89 -10.09 7.06
C THR A 74 7.01 -8.84 6.98
N MET A 75 5.74 -9.05 6.68
CA MET A 75 4.75 -7.99 6.68
C MET A 75 4.59 -7.43 8.10
N PRO A 76 4.83 -6.13 8.33
CA PRO A 76 4.75 -5.56 9.68
C PRO A 76 3.31 -5.38 10.15
N ILE A 77 2.37 -5.18 9.23
CA ILE A 77 0.95 -4.93 9.49
C ILE A 77 0.14 -5.54 8.34
N HIS A 78 -0.96 -6.23 8.66
CA HIS A 78 -1.87 -6.73 7.63
C HIS A 78 -2.59 -5.57 6.92
N PRO A 79 -2.63 -5.55 5.57
CA PRO A 79 -3.33 -4.51 4.83
C PRO A 79 -4.83 -4.54 5.14
N ILE A 80 -5.42 -3.35 5.28
CA ILE A 80 -6.87 -3.19 5.48
C ILE A 80 -7.56 -3.20 4.13
N THR A 81 -8.48 -4.13 3.97
CA THR A 81 -9.22 -4.32 2.70
C THR A 81 -10.57 -3.63 2.75
N CYS A 82 -11.16 -3.58 3.95
CA CYS A 82 -12.48 -3.02 4.23
C CYS A 82 -12.43 -2.27 5.56
N ILE A 83 -13.25 -1.23 5.72
CA ILE A 83 -13.42 -0.58 7.01
C ILE A 83 -14.05 -1.59 7.98
N PRO A 84 -13.37 -2.00 9.06
CA PRO A 84 -13.93 -2.96 10.00
C PRO A 84 -15.04 -2.31 10.82
N ASP A 85 -15.97 -3.13 11.34
CA ASP A 85 -17.08 -2.66 12.18
C ASP A 85 -16.61 -1.99 13.49
N THR A 86 -15.38 -2.27 13.91
CA THR A 86 -14.74 -1.65 15.08
C THR A 86 -14.15 -0.27 14.79
N ALA A 87 -14.25 0.22 13.55
CA ALA A 87 -13.71 1.51 13.16
C ALA A 87 -14.50 2.66 13.80
N THR A 88 -13.78 3.71 14.20
CA THR A 88 -14.40 4.94 14.70
C THR A 88 -14.52 5.93 13.55
N TYR A 89 -15.73 6.41 13.26
CA TYR A 89 -15.91 7.52 12.32
C TYR A 89 -15.20 8.78 12.84
N VAL A 90 -14.42 9.42 11.97
CA VAL A 90 -13.67 10.63 12.32
C VAL A 90 -14.35 11.87 11.75
N ARG A 91 -14.51 11.91 10.43
CA ARG A 91 -15.05 13.06 9.68
C ARG A 91 -15.35 12.71 8.24
N SER A 92 -16.04 13.60 7.55
CA SER A 92 -16.09 13.64 6.08
C SER A 92 -15.12 14.66 5.53
N VAL A 93 -14.61 14.39 4.34
CA VAL A 93 -13.72 15.28 3.58
C VAL A 93 -14.26 15.41 2.16
N THR A 94 -14.31 16.64 1.66
CA THR A 94 -14.66 16.92 0.26
C THR A 94 -13.39 17.11 -0.56
N TYR A 95 -13.23 16.33 -1.62
CA TYR A 95 -12.16 16.44 -2.60
C TYR A 95 -12.70 17.12 -3.87
N GLY A 96 -11.96 18.07 -4.42
CA GLY A 96 -12.33 18.78 -5.65
C GLY A 96 -12.99 20.14 -5.39
N TYR A 97 -13.63 20.71 -6.42
CA TYR A 97 -14.20 22.07 -6.38
C TYR A 97 -15.43 22.19 -7.30
N GLY A 98 -16.40 23.02 -6.88
CA GLY A 98 -17.64 23.24 -7.64
C GLY A 98 -18.44 21.95 -7.83
N ASP A 99 -18.91 21.69 -9.04
CA ASP A 99 -19.71 20.49 -9.36
C ASP A 99 -18.87 19.21 -9.53
N LYS A 100 -17.54 19.31 -9.42
CA LYS A 100 -16.61 18.18 -9.51
C LYS A 100 -16.05 17.86 -8.13
N GLN A 101 -16.91 17.31 -7.29
CA GLN A 101 -16.57 16.95 -5.91
C GLN A 101 -16.80 15.47 -5.65
N ILE A 102 -15.92 14.89 -4.84
CA ILE A 102 -16.05 13.56 -4.25
C ILE A 102 -16.07 13.75 -2.74
N ILE A 103 -17.06 13.17 -2.07
CA ILE A 103 -17.11 13.17 -0.60
C ILE A 103 -16.58 11.82 -0.12
N GLY A 104 -15.57 11.87 0.73
CA GLY A 104 -15.01 10.71 1.41
C GLY A 104 -15.32 10.74 2.90
N ASP A 105 -15.53 9.57 3.49
CA ASP A 105 -15.64 9.40 4.94
C ASP A 105 -14.36 8.77 5.48
N THR A 106 -13.75 9.45 6.45
CA THR A 106 -12.53 9.02 7.12
C THR A 106 -12.88 8.26 8.40
N TRP A 107 -12.27 7.08 8.52
CA TRP A 107 -12.42 6.17 9.65
C TRP A 107 -11.07 5.95 10.31
N LEU A 108 -11.07 5.90 11.63
CA LEU A 108 -9.93 5.55 12.46
C LEU A 108 -10.04 4.08 12.84
N VAL A 109 -9.00 3.32 12.52
CA VAL A 109 -8.88 1.90 12.79
C VAL A 109 -7.59 1.66 13.57
N LYS A 110 -7.64 0.78 14.56
CA LYS A 110 -6.44 0.21 15.17
C LYS A 110 -6.29 -1.23 14.66
N ILE A 111 -5.17 -1.52 14.00
CA ILE A 111 -4.83 -2.87 13.56
C ILE A 111 -3.48 -3.22 14.13
N ASP A 112 -3.45 -4.31 14.89
CA ASP A 112 -2.26 -4.71 15.65
C ASP A 112 -1.78 -3.50 16.49
N ASP A 113 -0.53 -3.08 16.28
CA ASP A 113 0.07 -1.91 16.93
C ASP A 113 -0.02 -0.62 16.09
N ALA A 114 -0.62 -0.68 14.89
CA ALA A 114 -0.75 0.44 13.99
C ALA A 114 -2.07 1.21 14.19
N ILE A 115 -1.97 2.53 14.05
CA ILE A 115 -3.12 3.43 13.96
C ILE A 115 -3.29 3.82 12.49
N THR A 116 -4.45 3.51 11.91
CA THR A 116 -4.73 3.75 10.50
C THR A 116 -5.94 4.66 10.33
N TYR A 117 -5.77 5.73 9.54
CA TYR A 117 -6.86 6.54 9.01
C TYR A 117 -7.14 6.09 7.57
N SER A 118 -8.33 5.58 7.30
CA SER A 118 -8.75 5.19 5.96
C SER A 118 -9.91 6.05 5.51
N THR A 119 -9.80 6.65 4.32
CA THR A 119 -10.85 7.46 3.71
C THR A 119 -11.40 6.74 2.49
N VAL A 120 -12.70 6.46 2.50
CA VAL A 120 -13.41 5.78 1.40
C VAL A 120 -14.53 6.66 0.84
N SER A 121 -14.94 6.46 -0.40
CA SER A 121 -16.04 7.21 -1.00
C SER A 121 -17.37 6.97 -0.26
N ARG A 122 -18.14 8.05 -0.08
CA ARG A 122 -19.46 8.03 0.58
C ARG A 122 -20.60 7.53 -0.31
N ASP A 123 -20.39 7.48 -1.62
CA ASP A 123 -21.39 7.10 -2.64
C ASP A 123 -21.91 5.66 -2.58
N GLY A 124 -21.56 4.90 -1.54
CA GLY A 124 -21.96 3.51 -1.34
C GLY A 124 -21.07 2.49 -2.05
N LEU A 125 -20.13 2.94 -2.89
CA LEU A 125 -19.15 2.07 -3.55
C LEU A 125 -17.93 1.77 -2.65
N CYS A 126 -17.72 2.57 -1.60
CA CYS A 126 -16.61 2.44 -0.65
C CYS A 126 -15.23 2.38 -1.34
N VAL A 127 -15.05 3.17 -2.41
CA VAL A 127 -13.78 3.25 -3.15
C VAL A 127 -12.71 3.85 -2.24
N PRO A 128 -11.54 3.22 -2.06
CA PRO A 128 -10.47 3.79 -1.26
C PRO A 128 -9.95 5.08 -1.93
N LEU A 129 -9.90 6.17 -1.18
CA LEU A 129 -9.41 7.47 -1.65
C LEU A 129 -8.00 7.74 -1.10
N THR A 130 -7.87 7.74 0.22
CA THR A 130 -6.58 7.89 0.90
C THR A 130 -6.49 6.98 2.12
N GLY A 131 -5.27 6.55 2.45
CA GLY A 131 -4.97 5.78 3.65
C GLY A 131 -3.70 6.31 4.31
N HIS A 132 -3.69 6.39 5.63
CA HIS A 132 -2.51 6.75 6.41
C HIS A 132 -2.35 5.78 7.55
N SER A 133 -1.19 5.12 7.66
CA SER A 133 -0.90 4.25 8.80
C SER A 133 0.32 4.77 9.55
N PHE A 134 0.21 4.77 10.87
CA PHE A 134 1.30 5.09 11.78
C PHE A 134 1.58 3.87 12.66
N LEU A 135 2.79 3.34 12.55
CA LEU A 135 3.32 2.34 13.44
C LEU A 135 4.29 3.04 14.40
N PRO A 136 4.10 2.98 15.73
CA PRO A 136 4.97 3.67 16.68
C PRO A 136 6.32 2.97 16.87
N ASN A 137 6.40 1.65 16.68
CA ASN A 137 7.61 0.87 16.88
C ASN A 137 7.75 -0.26 15.85
N PRO A 138 8.66 -0.15 14.87
CA PRO A 138 9.47 1.02 14.58
C PRO A 138 8.59 2.20 14.13
N ALA A 139 9.04 3.42 14.38
CA ALA A 139 8.32 4.63 13.98
C ALA A 139 8.26 4.74 12.44
N VAL A 140 7.15 4.27 11.85
CA VAL A 140 6.92 4.24 10.40
C VAL A 140 5.60 4.92 10.12
N THR A 141 5.60 5.83 9.14
CA THR A 141 4.37 6.42 8.58
C THR A 141 4.28 6.05 7.12
N THR A 142 3.12 5.58 6.69
CA THR A 142 2.79 5.35 5.29
C THR A 142 1.56 6.16 4.92
N ALA A 143 1.53 6.69 3.71
CA ALA A 143 0.38 7.35 3.13
C ALA A 143 0.16 6.84 1.70
N ILE A 144 -1.08 6.53 1.37
CA ILE A 144 -1.47 6.00 0.05
C ILE A 144 -2.59 6.90 -0.47
N THR A 145 -2.47 7.31 -1.72
CA THR A 145 -3.54 8.00 -2.45
C THR A 145 -3.87 7.22 -3.71
N THR A 146 -5.12 6.80 -3.80
CA THR A 146 -5.64 6.01 -4.91
C THR A 146 -6.21 6.91 -6.00
N THR A 147 -5.88 6.59 -7.23
CA THR A 147 -6.45 7.21 -8.44
C THR A 147 -6.80 6.11 -9.42
N ASP A 148 -7.71 6.40 -10.36
CA ASP A 148 -8.01 5.53 -11.49
C ASP A 148 -8.49 4.12 -11.08
N PHE A 149 -9.31 4.06 -10.02
CA PHE A 149 -9.81 2.81 -9.48
C PHE A 149 -10.71 2.08 -10.48
N VAL A 150 -10.47 0.79 -10.66
CA VAL A 150 -11.33 -0.11 -11.44
C VAL A 150 -11.61 -1.35 -10.57
N PRO A 151 -12.89 -1.72 -10.34
CA PRO A 151 -13.24 -2.84 -9.46
C PRO A 151 -13.06 -4.20 -10.16
N LYS A 152 -11.87 -4.45 -10.73
CA LYS A 152 -11.46 -5.74 -11.30
C LYS A 152 -9.95 -5.84 -11.37
N ILE A 153 -9.43 -7.06 -11.33
CA ILE A 153 -8.04 -7.35 -11.64
C ILE A 153 -7.85 -7.24 -13.15
N ILE A 154 -7.05 -6.28 -13.60
CA ILE A 154 -6.75 -6.06 -15.03
C ILE A 154 -5.68 -7.04 -15.50
N ASP A 155 -4.63 -7.23 -14.70
CA ASP A 155 -3.51 -8.11 -14.99
C ASP A 155 -3.25 -9.03 -13.77
N PRO A 156 -3.65 -10.31 -13.82
CA PRO A 156 -3.43 -11.23 -12.71
C PRO A 156 -1.96 -11.60 -12.51
N THR A 157 -1.08 -11.37 -13.49
CA THR A 157 0.35 -11.71 -13.37
C THR A 157 1.07 -10.80 -12.38
N ILE A 158 0.47 -9.67 -11.98
CA ILE A 158 1.02 -8.78 -10.95
C ILE A 158 1.23 -9.47 -9.59
N PHE A 159 0.59 -10.60 -9.36
CA PHE A 159 0.73 -11.41 -8.14
C PHE A 159 1.79 -12.51 -8.26
N ASP A 160 2.35 -12.74 -9.45
CA ASP A 160 3.33 -13.80 -9.67
C ASP A 160 4.67 -13.42 -9.04
N ILE A 161 5.10 -14.17 -8.03
CA ILE A 161 6.41 -13.96 -7.40
C ILE A 161 7.50 -14.40 -8.41
N PRO A 162 8.47 -13.53 -8.76
CA PRO A 162 9.58 -13.91 -9.64
C PRO A 162 10.38 -15.10 -9.09
N ASP A 163 10.90 -15.96 -9.96
CA ASP A 163 11.64 -17.16 -9.56
C ASP A 163 12.87 -16.82 -8.70
N GLU A 164 13.52 -15.69 -8.99
CA GLU A 164 14.64 -15.14 -8.23
C GLU A 164 14.25 -14.81 -6.78
N CYS A 165 12.99 -14.47 -6.53
CA CYS A 165 12.47 -14.12 -5.21
C CYS A 165 11.98 -15.33 -4.42
N LYS A 166 11.70 -16.47 -5.07
CA LYS A 166 11.16 -17.68 -4.41
C LYS A 166 12.17 -18.36 -3.48
N ASN A 167 13.46 -18.27 -3.82
CA ASN A 167 14.53 -18.99 -3.14
C ASN A 167 15.31 -18.15 -2.11
N ILE A 168 14.82 -16.96 -1.78
CA ILE A 168 15.44 -16.11 -0.75
C ILE A 168 15.05 -16.63 0.63
N VAL A 169 16.07 -16.96 1.40
CA VAL A 169 15.99 -17.38 2.80
C VAL A 169 15.87 -16.15 3.70
#